data_AF-K1QJS8-F1
#
_entry.id   AF-K1QJS8-F1
#
_cell.length_a   1.000
_cell.length_b   1.000
_cell.length_c   1.000
_cell.angle_alpha   90.00
_cell.angle_beta   90.00
_cell.angle_gamma   90.00
#
_symmetry.space_group_name_H-M   'P 1'
#
loop_
_entity.id
_entity.type
_entity.pdbx_description
1 polymer ?
#
loop_
_entity_poly.entity_id
_entity_poly.type
_entity_poly.pdbx_seq_one_letter_code
_entity_poly.pdbx_strand_id
1 'polypeptide(L)'
;MKSFRVTKSVEMYDKAVDRHSWIQPPVTVEADYSPEKNDILFPIAMFHLPFYSPNGPQALNFGAMGAVIGHEITHAFDITGRQYDSKGKLKDWWEPYTVELFRETTTCMKDQYNGFKLEGLQVSVAGSGKSLYNSLSSGTFTMNC
;
A
#
# COMPACT_ATOMS: atom_id res chain seq x y z
N MET A 1 -16.91 24.21 5.19
CA MET A 1 -16.63 22.79 4.86
C MET A 1 -15.84 22.03 5.94
N LYS A 2 -14.79 22.58 6.57
CA LYS A 2 -14.01 21.86 7.61
C LYS A 2 -14.84 21.43 8.84
N SER A 3 -15.70 22.30 9.35
CA SER A 3 -16.57 22.02 10.51
C SER A 3 -17.47 20.78 10.29
N PHE A 4 -18.07 20.62 9.11
CA PHE A 4 -18.92 19.47 8.80
C PHE A 4 -18.20 18.13 8.89
N ARG A 5 -16.97 18.04 8.36
CA ARG A 5 -16.19 16.79 8.41
C ARG A 5 -15.81 16.41 9.84
N VAL A 6 -15.39 17.39 10.64
CA VAL A 6 -15.05 17.17 12.04
C VAL A 6 -16.26 16.70 12.85
N THR A 7 -17.41 17.37 12.70
CA THR A 7 -18.65 16.97 13.39
C THR A 7 -19.06 15.54 13.02
N LYS A 8 -19.03 15.20 11.72
CA LYS A 8 -19.33 13.85 11.25
C LYS A 8 -18.36 12.79 11.81
N SER A 9 -17.07 13.09 11.88
CA SER A 9 -16.09 12.17 12.48
C SER A 9 -16.36 11.91 13.97
N VAL A 10 -16.73 12.95 14.73
CA VAL A 10 -17.06 12.84 16.15
C VAL A 10 -18.34 12.01 16.35
N GLU A 11 -19.36 12.20 15.53
CA GLU A 11 -20.61 11.41 15.57
C GLU A 11 -20.44 9.92 15.25
N MET A 12 -19.36 9.55 14.56
CA MET A 12 -19.05 8.17 14.18
C MET A 12 -18.18 7.44 15.21
N TYR A 13 -17.65 8.15 16.23
CA TYR A 13 -16.68 7.60 17.17
C TYR A 13 -17.18 6.34 17.92
N ASP A 14 -18.43 6.36 18.40
CA ASP A 14 -19.03 5.24 19.13
C ASP A 14 -19.80 4.26 18.24
N LYS A 15 -19.76 4.44 16.92
CA LYS A 15 -20.46 3.56 15.98
C LYS A 15 -19.53 2.45 15.49
N ALA A 16 -20.12 1.28 15.23
CA ALA A 16 -19.39 0.19 14.58
C ALA A 16 -18.84 0.65 13.22
N VAL A 17 -17.62 0.21 12.89
CA VAL A 17 -16.98 0.50 11.60
C VAL A 17 -17.84 -0.06 10.46
N ASP A 18 -18.28 0.81 9.57
CA ASP A 18 -18.96 0.41 8.35
C ASP A 18 -17.94 -0.14 7.33
N ARG A 19 -17.95 -1.45 7.15
CA ARG A 19 -17.07 -2.15 6.20
C ARG A 19 -17.44 -1.94 4.73
N HIS A 20 -18.62 -1.39 4.43
CA HIS A 20 -19.02 -1.06 3.06
C HIS A 20 -18.66 0.38 2.66
N SER A 21 -18.21 1.19 3.61
CA SER A 21 -17.78 2.56 3.35
C SER A 21 -16.49 2.59 2.52
N TRP A 22 -16.40 3.50 1.57
CA TRP A 22 -15.19 3.71 0.77
C TRP A 22 -14.38 4.86 1.35
N ILE A 23 -13.05 4.70 1.38
CA ILE A 23 -12.12 5.74 1.81
C ILE A 23 -11.94 6.83 0.75
N GLN A 24 -12.18 6.48 -0.52
CA GLN A 24 -11.97 7.35 -1.67
C GLN A 24 -13.20 7.38 -2.60
N PRO A 25 -13.47 8.53 -3.27
CA PRO A 25 -14.48 8.61 -4.32
C PRO A 25 -14.16 7.70 -5.53
N PRO A 26 -15.17 7.23 -6.28
CA PRO A 26 -14.96 6.39 -7.47
C PRO A 26 -14.15 7.06 -8.60
N VAL A 27 -14.06 8.39 -8.59
CA VAL A 27 -13.42 9.20 -9.64
C VAL A 27 -11.94 9.47 -9.36
N THR A 28 -11.40 9.01 -8.25
CA THR A 28 -9.98 9.16 -7.96
C THR A 28 -9.16 8.16 -8.78
N VAL A 29 -8.05 8.60 -9.38
CA VAL A 29 -7.10 7.73 -10.10
C VAL A 29 -6.01 7.30 -9.12
N GLU A 30 -6.36 6.40 -8.21
CA GLU A 30 -5.46 5.81 -7.21
C GLU A 30 -5.93 4.38 -6.89
N ALA A 31 -5.14 3.60 -6.16
CA ALA A 31 -5.58 2.39 -5.48
C ALA A 31 -5.21 2.48 -4.01
N ASP A 32 -5.96 1.80 -3.14
CA ASP A 32 -5.70 1.86 -1.71
C ASP A 32 -5.97 0.51 -1.03
N TYR A 33 -5.12 0.17 -0.06
CA TYR A 33 -5.33 -0.89 0.91
C TYR A 33 -5.72 -0.34 2.29
N SER A 34 -6.76 -0.90 2.93
CA SER A 34 -7.12 -0.58 4.31
C SER A 34 -6.78 -1.75 5.25
N PRO A 35 -5.79 -1.61 6.16
CA PRO A 35 -5.44 -2.67 7.11
C PRO A 35 -6.59 -3.04 8.07
N GLU A 36 -7.39 -2.06 8.48
CA GLU A 36 -8.48 -2.21 9.45
C GLU A 36 -9.68 -3.00 8.89
N LYS A 37 -9.88 -2.92 7.56
CA LYS A 37 -10.92 -3.66 6.83
C LYS A 37 -10.36 -4.90 6.15
N ASN A 38 -9.05 -4.96 5.95
CA ASN A 38 -8.35 -5.93 5.11
C ASN A 38 -8.99 -5.99 3.71
N ASP A 39 -9.17 -4.82 3.10
CA ASP A 39 -9.75 -4.66 1.77
C ASP A 39 -8.83 -3.84 0.85
N ILE A 40 -9.01 -4.06 -0.46
CA ILE A 40 -8.33 -3.30 -1.51
C ILE A 40 -9.41 -2.63 -2.35
N LEU A 41 -9.26 -1.33 -2.58
CA LEU A 41 -10.18 -0.52 -3.37
C LEU A 41 -9.51 -0.10 -4.69
N PHE A 42 -10.14 -0.47 -5.81
CA PHE A 42 -9.81 0.05 -7.14
C PHE A 42 -10.96 0.91 -7.67
N PRO A 43 -10.88 2.24 -7.58
CA PRO A 43 -11.82 3.14 -8.20
C PRO A 43 -11.93 2.92 -9.71
N ILE A 44 -13.11 3.15 -10.28
CA ILE A 44 -13.37 2.93 -11.71
C ILE A 44 -12.49 3.80 -12.60
N ALA A 45 -12.11 5.00 -12.11
CA ALA A 45 -11.23 5.90 -12.83
C ALA A 45 -9.80 5.36 -13.03
N MET A 46 -9.40 4.26 -12.40
CA MET A 46 -8.10 3.62 -12.68
C MET A 46 -8.12 2.70 -13.91
N PHE A 47 -9.30 2.26 -14.36
CA PHE A 47 -9.45 1.28 -15.44
C PHE A 47 -9.43 1.92 -16.84
N HIS A 48 -8.37 2.67 -17.13
CA HIS A 48 -8.09 3.20 -18.47
C HIS A 48 -6.60 3.11 -18.80
N LEU A 49 -6.24 3.41 -20.04
CA LEU A 49 -4.83 3.47 -20.45
C LEU A 49 -4.10 4.56 -19.66
N PRO A 50 -2.85 4.33 -19.19
CA PRO A 50 -1.97 3.22 -19.55
C PRO A 50 -2.12 1.95 -18.68
N PHE A 51 -3.00 1.96 -17.68
CA PHE A 51 -3.09 0.86 -16.70
C PHE A 51 -3.82 -0.36 -17.25
N TYR A 52 -4.94 -0.16 -17.93
CA TYR A 52 -5.78 -1.25 -18.40
C TYR A 52 -6.43 -0.94 -19.75
N SER A 53 -6.43 -1.95 -20.63
CA SER A 53 -7.24 -1.97 -21.85
C SER A 53 -7.88 -3.35 -22.01
N PRO A 54 -9.23 -3.45 -22.10
CA PRO A 54 -9.91 -4.73 -22.28
C PRO A 54 -9.46 -5.50 -23.52
N ASN A 55 -9.11 -4.77 -24.58
CA ASN A 55 -8.68 -5.32 -25.87
C ASN A 55 -7.14 -5.24 -26.06
N GLY A 56 -6.41 -4.85 -25.01
CA GLY A 56 -4.96 -4.69 -25.05
C GLY A 56 -4.19 -6.00 -24.85
N PRO A 57 -2.89 -6.03 -25.17
CA PRO A 57 -2.02 -7.17 -24.86
C PRO A 57 -2.05 -7.48 -23.36
N GLN A 58 -2.26 -8.74 -23.00
CA GLN A 58 -2.30 -9.18 -21.60
C GLN A 58 -1.02 -8.80 -20.84
N ALA A 59 0.15 -8.90 -21.49
CA ALA A 59 1.42 -8.52 -20.89
C ALA A 59 1.44 -7.06 -20.37
N LEU A 60 0.79 -6.13 -21.08
CA LEU A 60 0.69 -4.74 -20.63
C LEU A 60 -0.28 -4.59 -19.45
N ASN A 61 -1.44 -5.28 -19.50
CA ASN A 61 -2.39 -5.26 -18.39
C ASN A 61 -1.80 -5.88 -17.12
N PHE A 62 -1.06 -6.99 -17.23
CA PHE A 62 -0.37 -7.60 -16.10
C PHE A 62 0.81 -6.74 -15.60
N GLY A 63 1.58 -6.13 -16.51
CA GLY A 63 2.71 -5.28 -16.15
C GLY A 63 2.30 -3.95 -15.50
N ALA A 64 1.18 -3.36 -15.93
CA ALA A 64 0.67 -2.11 -15.37
C ALA A 64 -0.33 -2.36 -14.25
N MET A 65 -1.58 -2.72 -14.58
CA MET A 65 -2.62 -2.97 -13.56
C MET A 65 -2.27 -4.13 -12.63
N GLY A 66 -1.68 -5.22 -13.15
CA GLY A 66 -1.28 -6.35 -12.31
C GLY A 66 -0.20 -5.97 -11.28
N ALA A 67 0.74 -5.10 -11.64
CA ALA A 67 1.72 -4.58 -10.70
C ALA A 67 1.08 -3.70 -9.62
N VAL A 68 0.10 -2.86 -9.98
CA VAL A 68 -0.69 -2.07 -9.01
C VAL A 68 -1.48 -3.01 -8.08
N ILE A 69 -2.14 -4.04 -8.61
CA ILE A 69 -2.85 -5.01 -7.77
C ILE A 69 -1.88 -5.72 -6.81
N GLY A 70 -0.71 -6.12 -7.30
CA GLY A 70 0.35 -6.69 -6.47
C GLY A 70 0.80 -5.74 -5.37
N HIS A 71 1.00 -4.45 -5.70
CA HIS A 71 1.35 -3.39 -4.76
C HIS A 71 0.35 -3.30 -3.59
N GLU A 72 -0.94 -3.22 -3.90
CA GLU A 72 -1.98 -3.14 -2.86
C GLU A 72 -2.07 -4.41 -2.01
N ILE A 73 -1.84 -5.59 -2.59
CA ILE A 73 -1.76 -6.83 -1.80
C ILE A 73 -0.55 -6.79 -0.87
N THR A 74 0.60 -6.30 -1.34
CA THR A 74 1.81 -6.22 -0.53
C THR A 74 1.68 -5.25 0.65
N HIS A 75 0.80 -4.25 0.57
CA HIS A 75 0.47 -3.40 1.73
C HIS A 75 -0.11 -4.19 2.92
N ALA A 76 -0.74 -5.35 2.70
CA ALA A 76 -1.18 -6.21 3.79
C ALA A 76 -0.02 -6.84 4.59
N PHE A 77 1.19 -6.86 4.02
CA PHE A 77 2.36 -7.54 4.60
C PHE A 77 3.55 -6.60 4.80
N ASP A 78 3.37 -5.30 4.55
CA ASP A 78 4.42 -4.32 4.80
C ASP A 78 4.67 -4.11 6.31
N ILE A 79 5.60 -3.22 6.65
CA ILE A 79 6.01 -2.96 8.04
C ILE A 79 4.81 -2.60 8.94
N THR A 80 3.79 -1.95 8.39
CA THR A 80 2.56 -1.56 9.08
C THR A 80 1.50 -2.65 8.92
N GLY A 81 1.27 -3.14 7.70
CA GLY A 81 0.24 -4.11 7.37
C GLY A 81 0.39 -5.42 8.13
N ARG A 82 1.62 -5.93 8.28
CA ARG A 82 1.89 -7.19 9.00
C ARG A 82 1.41 -7.21 10.45
N GLN A 83 1.15 -6.03 11.04
CA GLN A 83 0.69 -5.91 12.43
C GLN A 83 -0.81 -6.16 12.59
N TYR A 84 -1.54 -6.27 11.47
CA TYR A 84 -2.97 -6.52 11.44
C TYR A 84 -3.24 -7.98 11.05
N ASP A 85 -4.11 -8.65 11.79
CA ASP A 85 -4.58 -9.98 11.42
C ASP A 85 -5.59 -9.94 10.25
N SER A 86 -6.03 -11.11 9.78
CA SER A 86 -6.97 -11.22 8.65
C SER A 86 -8.33 -10.55 8.88
N LYS A 87 -8.66 -10.16 10.12
CA LYS A 87 -9.90 -9.45 10.48
C LYS A 87 -9.69 -7.94 10.60
N GLY A 88 -8.46 -7.47 10.38
CA GLY A 88 -8.05 -6.07 10.51
C GLY A 88 -7.80 -5.63 11.96
N LYS A 89 -7.47 -6.58 12.86
CA LYS A 89 -7.15 -6.27 14.25
C LYS A 89 -5.65 -6.22 14.47
N LEU A 90 -5.16 -5.19 15.16
CA LEU A 90 -3.79 -5.14 15.65
C LEU A 90 -3.50 -6.34 16.57
N LYS A 91 -2.63 -7.21 16.10
CA LYS A 91 -2.24 -8.43 16.79
C LYS A 91 -0.90 -8.89 16.24
N ASP A 92 0.03 -9.25 17.11
CA ASP A 92 1.23 -9.96 16.67
C ASP A 92 0.84 -11.41 16.35
N TRP A 93 0.88 -11.76 15.07
CA TRP A 93 0.50 -13.09 14.56
C TRP A 93 1.65 -13.81 13.86
N TRP A 94 2.83 -13.19 13.81
CA TRP A 94 4.03 -13.78 13.22
C TRP A 94 4.85 -14.45 14.31
N GLU A 95 5.57 -15.50 13.95
CA GLU A 95 6.56 -16.07 14.86
C GLU A 95 7.75 -15.10 15.02
N PRO A 96 8.38 -15.02 16.22
CA PRO A 96 9.48 -14.09 16.46
C PRO A 96 10.63 -14.23 15.44
N TYR A 97 10.93 -15.46 15.01
CA TYR A 97 11.95 -15.74 14.01
C TYR A 97 11.61 -15.12 12.65
N THR A 98 10.34 -15.21 12.21
CA THR A 98 9.89 -14.60 10.95
C THR A 98 9.96 -13.08 11.00
N VAL A 99 9.66 -12.49 12.16
CA VAL A 99 9.77 -11.03 12.36
C VAL A 99 11.22 -10.56 12.23
N GLU A 100 12.19 -11.33 12.75
CA GLU A 100 13.61 -10.98 12.62
C GLU A 100 14.07 -11.05 11.17
N LEU A 101 13.76 -12.13 10.45
CA LEU A 101 14.07 -12.24 9.01
C LEU A 101 13.44 -11.11 8.20
N PHE A 102 12.18 -10.77 8.47
CA PHE A 102 11.50 -9.66 7.81
C PHE A 102 12.22 -8.33 8.06
N ARG A 103 12.68 -8.10 9.29
CA ARG A 103 13.44 -6.90 9.66
C ARG A 103 14.78 -6.85 8.92
N GLU A 104 15.49 -7.97 8.79
CA GLU A 104 16.73 -8.05 8.03
C GLU A 104 16.50 -7.67 6.55
N THR A 105 15.53 -8.30 5.89
CA THR A 105 15.22 -8.02 4.48
C THR A 105 14.78 -6.57 4.27
N THR A 106 13.89 -6.04 5.12
CA THR A 106 13.43 -4.65 5.01
C THR A 106 14.53 -3.64 5.29
N THR A 107 15.48 -3.96 6.16
CA THR A 107 16.67 -3.12 6.39
C THR A 107 17.56 -3.08 5.15
N CYS A 108 17.78 -4.23 4.50
CA CYS A 108 18.53 -4.29 3.24
C CYS A 108 17.88 -3.42 2.15
N MET A 109 16.56 -3.49 1.98
CA MET A 109 15.84 -2.63 1.04
C MET A 109 16.00 -1.15 1.38
N LYS A 110 15.84 -0.78 2.66
CA LYS A 110 16.02 0.60 3.11
C LYS A 110 17.41 1.13 2.74
N ASP A 111 18.44 0.34 2.97
CA ASP A 111 19.83 0.73 2.69
C ASP A 111 20.09 0.84 1.19
N GLN A 112 19.56 -0.09 0.39
CA GLN A 112 19.60 0.00 -1.08
C GLN A 112 19.00 1.33 -1.57
N TYR A 113 17.81 1.70 -1.08
CA TYR A 113 17.15 2.91 -1.53
C TYR A 113 17.83 4.20 -1.03
N ASN A 114 18.42 4.19 0.17
CA ASN A 114 19.21 5.32 0.69
C ASN A 114 20.49 5.59 -0.12
N GLY A 115 20.95 4.61 -0.90
CA GLY A 115 22.07 4.75 -1.83
C GLY A 115 21.74 5.51 -3.11
N PHE A 116 20.45 5.66 -3.47
CA PHE A 116 20.08 6.33 -4.72
C PHE A 116 20.16 7.86 -4.62
N LYS A 117 20.61 8.48 -5.71
CA LYS A 117 20.59 9.93 -5.92
C LYS A 117 19.80 10.22 -7.18
N LEU A 118 18.81 11.10 -7.08
CA LEU A 118 18.04 11.60 -8.23
C LEU A 118 18.50 13.02 -8.51
N GLU A 119 19.07 13.27 -9.69
CA GLU A 119 19.50 14.61 -10.13
C GLU A 119 20.41 15.35 -9.12
N GLY A 120 21.23 14.60 -8.37
CA GLY A 120 22.11 15.14 -7.33
C GLY A 120 21.47 15.37 -5.97
N LEU A 121 20.15 15.20 -5.85
CA LEU A 121 19.43 15.16 -4.57
C LEU A 121 19.51 13.74 -3.98
N GLN A 122 19.89 13.65 -2.71
CA GLN A 122 19.90 12.38 -2.00
C GLN A 122 18.44 11.93 -1.75
N VAL A 123 18.10 10.73 -2.23
CA VAL A 123 16.83 10.10 -1.88
C VAL A 123 17.00 9.51 -0.50
N SER A 124 16.69 10.29 0.54
CA SER A 124 16.65 9.75 1.90
C SER A 124 15.29 9.08 2.11
N VAL A 125 15.32 7.77 2.35
CA VAL A 125 14.16 7.05 2.88
C VAL A 125 14.11 7.35 4.38
N ALA A 126 13.60 8.53 4.71
CA ALA A 126 13.29 8.90 6.08
C ALA A 126 12.17 7.99 6.59
N GLY A 127 12.35 7.50 7.83
CA GLY A 127 11.52 6.47 8.44
C GLY A 127 10.01 6.71 8.35
N SER A 128 9.29 5.58 8.33
CA SER A 128 7.87 5.35 8.56
C SER A 128 6.80 5.74 7.52
N GLY A 129 7.12 6.42 6.41
CA GLY A 129 6.06 6.76 5.43
C GLY A 129 6.43 6.66 3.95
N LYS A 130 7.62 7.14 3.56
CA LYS A 130 8.05 7.16 2.14
C LYS A 130 8.87 5.94 1.72
N SER A 131 9.25 5.09 2.67
CA SER A 131 9.90 3.79 2.40
C SER A 131 8.97 2.83 1.66
N LEU A 132 7.67 2.93 1.90
CA LEU A 132 6.68 1.94 1.48
C LEU A 132 6.44 1.98 -0.04
N TYR A 133 6.20 3.17 -0.62
CA TYR A 133 6.01 3.30 -2.07
C TYR A 133 7.17 2.68 -2.88
N ASN A 134 8.40 2.87 -2.38
CA ASN A 134 9.61 2.38 -3.02
C ASN A 134 9.81 0.88 -2.82
N SER A 135 9.71 0.35 -1.60
CA SER A 135 9.84 -1.09 -1.33
C SER A 135 8.78 -1.94 -2.06
N LEU A 136 7.60 -1.39 -2.30
CA LEU A 136 6.47 -2.10 -2.91
C LEU A 136 6.54 -2.08 -4.44
N SER A 137 7.18 -1.08 -5.05
CA SER A 137 7.52 -1.10 -6.49
C SER A 137 8.59 -2.16 -6.84
N SER A 138 9.38 -2.59 -5.85
CA SER A 138 10.51 -3.51 -6.01
C SER A 138 10.11 -4.99 -6.17
N GLY A 139 8.85 -5.37 -5.90
CA GLY A 139 8.39 -6.74 -6.16
C GLY A 139 8.54 -7.20 -7.62
N THR A 140 8.82 -6.24 -8.52
CA THR A 140 9.01 -6.42 -9.97
C THR A 140 10.38 -6.00 -10.48
N PHE A 141 11.24 -5.38 -9.67
CA PHE A 141 12.57 -4.91 -10.08
C PHE A 141 13.64 -5.62 -9.27
N THR A 142 14.60 -6.27 -9.97
CA THR A 142 15.72 -7.05 -9.40
C THR A 142 16.20 -6.50 -8.06
N MET A 143 15.88 -7.23 -6.99
CA MET A 143 16.32 -6.95 -5.64
C MET A 143 17.70 -7.59 -5.46
N ASN A 144 18.67 -6.83 -4.99
CA ASN A 144 20.00 -7.35 -4.60
C ASN A 144 20.04 -7.72 -3.10
N CYS A 145 18.84 -7.86 -2.53
CA CYS A 145 18.48 -8.47 -1.26
C CYS A 145 17.58 -9.67 -1.64
#